data_AF-A0AAF0JNK8-F1
#
_entry.id   AF-A0AAF0JNK8-F1
#
_cell.length_a   1.000
_cell.length_b   1.000
_cell.length_c   1.000
_cell.angle_alpha   90.00
_cell.angle_beta   90.00
_cell.angle_gamma   90.00
#
_symmetry.space_group_name_H-M   'P 1'
#
loop_
_entity.id
_entity.type
_entity.pdbx_description
1 polymer ?
#
loop_
_entity_poly.entity_id
_entity_poly.type
_entity_poly.pdbx_seq_one_letter_code
_entity_poly.pdbx_strand_id
1 'polypeptide(L)' 'MISKKILEDRDTFSLLIQLTDIATAAHERGDTESRDNALEEIREIKNQIKGQMTESSHSSHKSE' A
#
# COMPACT_ATOMS: atom_id res chain seq x y z
N MET A 1 -15.18 0.70 -0.56
CA MET A 1 -14.92 1.61 0.57
C MET A 1 -13.45 1.47 0.94
N ILE A 2 -12.64 2.53 0.81
CA ILE A 2 -11.24 2.52 1.24
C ILE A 2 -11.27 2.54 2.77
N SER A 3 -10.69 1.54 3.42
CA SER A 3 -10.69 1.40 4.88
C SER A 3 -10.03 2.61 5.53
N LYS A 4 -10.74 3.26 6.47
CA LYS A 4 -10.28 4.46 7.21
C LYS A 4 -8.88 4.31 7.83
N LYS A 5 -8.46 3.07 8.12
CA LYS A 5 -7.14 2.72 8.67
C LYS A 5 -5.94 3.17 7.79
N ILE A 6 -6.10 3.20 6.46
CA ILE A 6 -5.05 3.73 5.55
C ILE A 6 -4.96 5.25 5.65
N LEU A 7 -6.09 5.94 5.87
CA LEU A 7 -6.10 7.39 6.06
C LEU A 7 -5.53 7.79 7.44
N GLU A 8 -5.54 6.89 8.41
CA GLU A 8 -4.96 7.10 9.74
C GLU A 8 -3.43 6.94 9.74
N ASP A 9 -2.90 6.09 8.86
CA ASP A 9 -1.45 5.96 8.64
C ASP A 9 -0.96 6.95 7.56
N ARG A 10 -0.65 8.16 8.03
CA ARG A 10 -0.16 9.26 7.18
C ARG A 10 1.14 8.93 6.44
N ASP A 11 1.98 8.06 7.01
CA ASP A 11 3.26 7.69 6.44
C ASP A 11 3.04 6.71 5.27
N THR A 12 2.22 5.69 5.48
CA THR A 12 1.82 4.77 4.40
C THR A 12 1.09 5.51 3.27
N PHE A 13 0.20 6.46 3.60
CA PHE A 13 -0.46 7.26 2.57
C PHE A 13 0.53 8.15 1.80
N SER A 14 1.46 8.81 2.49
CA SER A 14 2.49 9.65 1.83
C SER A 14 3.39 8.83 0.93
N LEU A 15 3.78 7.63 1.35
CA LEU A 15 4.58 6.71 0.54
C LEU A 15 3.85 6.28 -0.73
N LEU A 16 2.55 5.96 -0.64
CA LEU A 16 1.75 5.62 -1.83
C LEU A 16 1.68 6.76 -2.85
N ILE A 17 1.57 8.02 -2.38
CA ILE A 17 1.62 9.18 -3.28
C ILE A 17 2.98 9.30 -3.94
N GLN A 18 4.08 9.21 -3.18
CA GLN A 18 5.44 9.30 -3.72
C GLN A 18 5.72 8.21 -4.77
N LEU A 19 5.33 6.96 -4.50
CA LEU A 19 5.50 5.87 -5.46
C LEU A 19 4.67 6.08 -6.72
N THR A 20 3.47 6.66 -6.60
CA THR A 20 2.63 7.00 -7.75
C THR A 20 3.27 8.09 -8.61
N ASP A 21 3.84 9.12 -7.98
CA ASP A 21 4.57 10.20 -8.67
C ASP A 21 5.82 9.65 -9.38
N ILE A 22 6.57 8.75 -8.73
CA ILE A 22 7.73 8.08 -9.32
C ILE A 22 7.31 7.23 -10.52
N ALA A 23 6.26 6.41 -10.38
CA ALA A 23 5.77 5.57 -11.48
C ALA A 23 5.31 6.41 -12.68
N THR A 24 4.64 7.53 -12.43
CA THR A 24 4.19 8.47 -13.47
C THR A 24 5.38 9.10 -14.17
N ALA A 25 6.32 9.67 -13.42
CA ALA A 25 7.49 10.31 -13.98
C ALA A 25 8.42 9.33 -14.71
N ALA A 26 8.54 8.10 -14.22
CA ALA A 26 9.28 7.03 -14.90
C ALA A 26 8.60 6.63 -16.22
N HIS A 27 7.27 6.51 -16.22
CA HIS A 27 6.49 6.24 -17.43
C HIS A 27 6.67 7.33 -18.50
N GLU A 28 6.60 8.60 -18.10
CA GLU A 28 6.81 9.75 -19.00
C GLU A 28 8.21 9.77 -19.62
N ARG A 29 9.22 9.29 -18.88
CA ARG A 29 10.62 9.18 -19.37
C ARG A 29 10.89 7.92 -20.18
N GLY A 30 9.92 7.00 -20.29
CA GLY A 30 10.12 5.69 -20.90
C GLY A 30 10.99 4.74 -20.06
N ASP A 31 11.23 5.08 -18.80
CA ASP A 31 11.96 4.25 -17.83
C ASP A 31 11.00 3.20 -17.27
N THR A 32 10.94 2.05 -17.94
CA THR A 32 10.05 0.95 -17.58
C THR A 32 10.49 0.24 -16.30
N GLU A 33 11.79 0.21 -16.01
CA GLU A 33 12.33 -0.46 -14.81
C GLU A 33 11.90 0.28 -13.55
N SER A 34 12.16 1.59 -13.47
CA SER A 34 11.75 2.40 -12.32
C SER A 34 10.23 2.44 -12.15
N ARG A 35 9.48 2.44 -13.27
CA ARG A 35 8.01 2.37 -13.24
C ARG A 35 7.54 1.05 -12.62
N ASP A 36 8.07 -0.07 -13.11
CA ASP A 36 7.61 -1.40 -12.68
C ASP A 36 7.97 -1.68 -11.23
N ASN A 37 9.16 -1.25 -10.78
CA ASN A 37 9.58 -1.31 -9.38
C ASN A 37 8.63 -0.52 -8.47
N ALA A 38 8.31 0.74 -8.83
CA ALA A 38 7.39 1.55 -8.03
C ALA A 38 5.97 0.96 -7.97
N LEU A 39 5.50 0.37 -9.08
CA LEU A 39 4.21 -0.33 -9.13
C LEU A 39 4.21 -1.62 -8.31
N GLU A 40 5.34 -2.33 -8.23
CA GLU A 40 5.49 -3.51 -7.39
C GLU A 40 5.43 -3.14 -5.91
N GLU A 41 6.15 -2.11 -5.47
CA GLU A 41 6.08 -1.62 -4.09
C GLU A 41 4.64 -1.21 -3.69
N ILE A 42 3.90 -0.53 -4.57
CA ILE A 42 2.48 -0.22 -4.34
C ILE A 42 1.64 -1.49 -4.12
N ARG A 43 1.92 -2.58 -4.87
CA ARG A 43 1.22 -3.86 -4.70
C ARG A 43 1.56 -4.52 -3.37
N GLU A 44 2.82 -4.45 -2.95
CA GLU A 44 3.24 -4.99 -1.66
C GLU A 44 2.57 -4.26 -0.49
N ILE A 45 2.58 -2.92 -0.50
CA ILE A 45 1.90 -2.09 0.51
C ILE A 45 0.42 -2.45 0.57
N LYS A 46 -0.25 -2.58 -0.59
CA LYS A 46 -1.64 -3.01 -0.66
C LYS A 46 -1.87 -4.39 -0.04
N ASN A 47 -0.96 -5.34 -0.28
CA ASN A 47 -1.04 -6.68 0.29
C ASN A 47 -0.82 -6.69 1.81
N GLN A 48 0.14 -5.89 2.30
CA GLN A 48 0.40 -5.72 3.73
C GLN A 48 -0.83 -5.15 4.44
N ILE A 49 -1.42 -4.08 3.90
CA ILE A 49 -2.64 -3.50 4.46
C ILE A 49 -3.78 -4.53 4.46
N LYS A 50 -3.97 -5.25 3.35
CA LYS A 50 -5.01 -6.28 3.27
C LYS A 50 -4.77 -7.40 4.30
N GLY A 51 -3.53 -7.86 4.45
CA GLY A 51 -3.12 -8.86 5.44
C GLY A 51 -3.43 -8.44 6.88
N GLN A 52 -3.03 -7.22 7.25
CA GLN A 52 -3.30 -6.63 8.57
C GLN A 52 -4.81 -6.54 8.90
N MET A 53 -5.67 -6.32 7.90
CA MET A 53 -7.12 -6.31 8.10
C MET A 53 -7.69 -7.70 8.41
N THR A 54 -7.12 -8.76 7.81
CA THR A 54 -7.54 -10.14 8.04
C THR A 54 -7.13 -10.67 9.42
N GLU A 55 -5.92 -10.38 9.88
CA GLU A 55 -5.43 -10.87 11.19
C GLU A 55 -6.09 -10.17 12.38
N SER A 56 -6.42 -8.88 12.25
CA SER A 56 -7.11 -8.11 13.30
C SER A 56 -8.52 -8.63 13.59
N SER A 57 -9.10 -9.47 12.72
CA SER A 57 -10.46 -10.01 12.87
C SER A 57 -10.49 -11.36 13.58
N HIS A 58 -9.35 -12.01 13.84
CA HIS A 58 -9.30 -13.40 14.34
C HIS A 58 -8.93 -13.54 15.83
N SER A 59 -8.69 -12.44 16.56
CA SER A 59 -8.24 -12.46 17.96
C SER A 59 -9.35 -12.29 19.01
N SER A 60 -10.63 -12.45 18.65
CA SER A 60 -11.77 -12.30 19.58
C SER A 60 -12.53 -13.60 19.89
N HIS A 61 -11.81 -14.72 20.07
CA HIS A 61 -12.45 -15.93 20.60
C HIS A 61 -11.47 -16.80 21.40
N LYS A 62 -11.22 -16.42 22.66
CA LYS A 62 -11.27 -17.36 23.78
C LYS A 62 -11.38 -16.58 25.10
N SER A 63 -12.61 -16.23 25.43
CA SER A 63 -13.00 -15.92 26.80
C SER A 63 -13.09 -17.23 27.59
N GLU A 64 -12.56 -17.17 28.82
CA GLU A 64 -12.93 -17.95 30.02
C GLU A 64 -12.70 -19.48 30.04
#